data_AF-A0A965ZKM3-F1
#
_entry.id   AF-A0A965ZKM3-F1
#
_cell.length_a   1.000
_cell.length_b   1.000
_cell.length_c   1.000
_cell.angle_alpha   90.00
_cell.angle_beta   90.00
_cell.angle_gamma   90.00
#
_symmetry.space_group_name_H-M   'P 1'
#
loop_
_entity.id
_entity.type
_entity.pdbx_description
1 polymer ?
#
loop_
_entity_poly.entity_id
_entity_poly.type
_entity_poly.pdbx_seq_one_letter_code
_entity_poly.pdbx_strand_id
1 'polypeptide(L)'
;MRIIAELPHPDFKISILSMNQKFIIKIEKGVYEQTYKLPEVDLTDGVNSVFELLDEAFLKTVGERFQAMSKDFKDSYFRYNY
;
A
#
# COMPACT_ATOMS: atom_id res chain seq x y z
N MET A 1 -8.67 -0.09 -14.81
CA MET A 1 -7.86 0.43 -13.70
C MET A 1 -6.98 1.53 -14.26
N ARG A 2 -7.07 2.75 -13.72
CA ARG A 2 -6.25 3.89 -14.15
C ARG A 2 -5.36 4.34 -12.99
N ILE A 3 -4.08 4.58 -13.25
CA ILE A 3 -3.17 5.21 -12.28
C ILE A 3 -3.54 6.69 -12.21
N ILE A 4 -3.78 7.19 -11.01
CA ILE A 4 -4.16 8.58 -10.73
C ILE A 4 -2.93 9.37 -10.29
N ALA A 5 -2.13 8.79 -9.40
CA ALA A 5 -0.94 9.40 -8.87
C ALA A 5 0.06 8.34 -8.43
N GLU A 6 1.34 8.70 -8.42
CA GLU A 6 2.41 7.93 -7.80
C GLU A 6 3.14 8.86 -6.83
N LEU A 7 3.37 8.39 -5.60
CA LEU A 7 4.16 9.14 -4.63
C LEU A 7 5.55 8.53 -4.52
N PRO A 8 6.62 9.34 -4.63
CA PRO A 8 7.96 8.89 -4.35
C PRO A 8 8.12 8.68 -2.83
N HIS A 9 8.61 7.51 -2.42
CA HIS A 9 9.03 7.23 -1.06
C HIS A 9 10.36 6.44 -1.10
N PRO A 10 11.31 6.71 -0.19
CA PRO A 10 12.66 6.11 -0.26
C PRO A 10 12.64 4.57 -0.16
N ASP A 11 11.72 4.01 0.62
CA ASP A 11 11.74 2.58 0.96
C ASP A 11 10.79 1.69 0.14
N PHE A 12 9.80 2.28 -0.54
CA PHE A 12 8.75 1.55 -1.24
C PHE A 12 8.03 2.46 -2.24
N LYS A 13 7.37 1.85 -3.23
CA LYS A 13 6.61 2.58 -4.24
C LYS A 13 5.16 2.72 -3.80
N ILE A 14 4.58 3.91 -3.89
CA ILE A 14 3.17 4.16 -3.60
C ILE A 14 2.46 4.56 -4.90
N SER A 15 1.40 3.84 -5.25
CA SER A 15 0.57 4.08 -6.43
C SER A 15 -0.88 4.23 -6.02
N ILE A 16 -1.54 5.31 -6.42
CA ILE A 16 -2.97 5.51 -6.25
C ILE A 16 -3.66 5.20 -7.58
N LEU A 17 -4.58 4.25 -7.58
CA LEU A 17 -5.33 3.83 -8.75
C LEU A 17 -6.83 4.08 -8.54
N SER A 18 -7.58 4.38 -9.59
CA SER A 18 -9.05 4.34 -9.55
C SER A 18 -9.55 3.18 -10.39
N MET A 19 -10.49 2.44 -9.81
CA MET A 19 -11.21 1.36 -10.47
C MET A 19 -12.55 1.12 -9.79
N ASN A 20 -13.63 1.10 -10.57
CA ASN A 20 -14.98 0.79 -10.10
C ASN A 20 -15.43 1.67 -8.92
N GLN A 21 -15.29 2.99 -9.06
CA GLN A 21 -15.69 3.97 -8.03
C GLN A 21 -14.96 3.77 -6.69
N LYS A 22 -13.73 3.25 -6.75
CA LYS A 22 -12.86 3.07 -5.59
C LYS A 22 -11.48 3.62 -5.91
N PHE A 23 -10.92 4.34 -4.95
CA PHE A 23 -9.50 4.57 -4.87
C PHE A 23 -8.82 3.33 -4.29
N ILE A 24 -7.72 2.94 -4.90
CA ILE A 24 -6.90 1.81 -4.53
C ILE A 24 -5.51 2.36 -4.26
N ILE A 25 -5.12 2.40 -2.99
CA ILE A 25 -3.76 2.69 -2.57
C ILE A 25 -2.99 1.38 -2.65
N LYS A 26 -2.01 1.32 -3.53
CA LYS A 26 -1.11 0.18 -3.69
C LYS A 26 0.28 0.60 -3.25
N ILE A 27 0.83 -0.10 -2.25
CA ILE A 27 2.18 0.13 -1.76
C ILE A 27 3.00 -1.13 -2.02
N GLU A 28 4.16 -0.98 -2.65
CA GLU A 28 4.96 -2.09 -3.17
C GLU A 28 6.40 -2.02 -2.66
N LYS A 29 6.91 -3.14 -2.12
CA LYS A 29 8.29 -3.30 -1.68
C LYS A 29 8.84 -4.65 -2.10
N GLY A 30 9.61 -4.68 -3.18
CA GLY A 30 10.17 -5.92 -3.74
C GLY A 30 9.06 -6.88 -4.19
N VAL A 31 8.97 -8.04 -3.55
CA VAL A 31 7.95 -9.08 -3.85
C VAL A 31 6.65 -8.91 -3.07
N TYR A 32 6.58 -7.92 -2.17
CA TYR A 32 5.43 -7.70 -1.31
C TYR A 32 4.62 -6.49 -1.76
N GLU A 33 3.30 -6.61 -1.69
CA GLU A 33 2.38 -5.51 -1.90
C GLU A 33 1.35 -5.42 -0.76
N GLN A 34 1.01 -4.20 -0.37
CA GLN A 34 -0.09 -3.87 0.56
C GLN A 34 -1.10 -3.01 -0.19
N THR A 35 -2.37 -3.41 -0.19
CA THR A 35 -3.44 -2.72 -0.94
C THR A 35 -4.57 -2.30 -0.03
N TYR A 36 -4.92 -1.02 -0.07
CA TYR A 36 -6.04 -0.43 0.66
C TYR A 36 -7.07 0.12 -0.33
N LYS A 37 -8.34 -0.22 -0.15
CA LYS A 37 -9.43 0.17 -1.06
C LYS A 37 -10.40 1.08 -0.33
N LEU A 38 -10.65 2.26 -0.89
CA LEU A 38 -11.56 3.26 -0.36
C LEU A 38 -12.65 3.56 -1.38
N PRO A 39 -13.94 3.51 -1.00
CA PRO A 39 -15.02 4.01 -1.85
C PRO A 39 -14.84 5.51 -2.12
N GLU A 40 -15.02 5.95 -3.37
CA GLU A 40 -14.89 7.37 -3.74
C GLU A 40 -15.95 8.23 -3.03
N VAL A 41 -17.12 7.66 -2.72
CA VAL A 41 -18.24 8.32 -2.04
C VAL A 41 -17.96 8.69 -0.58
N ASP A 42 -17.00 8.01 0.07
CA ASP A 42 -16.65 8.24 1.47
C ASP A 42 -15.62 9.37 1.64
N LEU A 43 -15.13 9.93 0.53
CA LEU A 43 -14.07 10.94 0.53
C LEU A 43 -14.66 12.30 0.14
N THR A 44 -14.46 13.28 1.01
CA THR A 44 -15.00 14.63 0.83
C THR A 44 -14.27 15.43 -0.24
N ASP A 45 -12.98 15.16 -0.48
CA ASP A 45 -12.14 15.87 -1.47
C ASP A 45 -11.48 14.91 -2.47
N GLY A 46 -12.15 13.78 -2.76
CA GLY A 46 -11.69 12.79 -3.75
C GLY A 46 -10.27 12.30 -3.48
N VAL A 47 -9.37 12.47 -4.45
CA VAL A 47 -7.98 11.99 -4.35
C VAL A 47 -7.16 12.73 -3.29
N ASN A 48 -7.49 14.00 -2.98
CA ASN A 48 -6.78 14.77 -1.95
C ASN A 48 -6.95 14.15 -0.56
N SER A 49 -8.16 13.69 -0.24
CA SER A 49 -8.41 12.94 0.99
C SER A 49 -7.59 11.64 1.07
N VAL A 50 -7.25 11.03 -0.07
CA VAL A 50 -6.33 9.87 -0.10
C VAL A 50 -4.91 10.27 0.29
N PHE A 51 -4.43 11.43 -0.18
CA PHE A 51 -3.12 11.94 0.19
C PHE A 51 -3.03 12.26 1.68
N GLU A 52 -4.10 12.78 2.29
CA GLU A 52 -4.16 13.05 3.74
C GLU A 52 -4.06 11.77 4.58
N LEU A 53 -4.59 10.64 4.09
CA LEU A 53 -4.47 9.34 4.76
C LEU A 53 -3.06 8.73 4.65
N LEU A 54 -2.24 9.20 3.72
CA LEU A 54 -0.86 8.75 3.51
C LEU A 54 0.12 9.56 4.38
N ASP A 55 -0.23 9.71 5.67
CA ASP A 55 0.61 10.42 6.63
C ASP A 55 1.84 9.59 7.06
N GLU A 56 2.80 10.25 7.69
CA GLU A 56 4.05 9.62 8.12
C GLU A 56 3.81 8.48 9.12
N ALA A 57 2.82 8.63 10.01
CA ALA A 57 2.48 7.61 10.99
C ALA A 57 2.00 6.33 10.31
N PHE A 58 1.09 6.45 9.34
CA PHE A 58 0.58 5.34 8.55
C PHE A 58 1.71 4.70 7.74
N LEU A 59 2.50 5.49 7.02
CA LEU A 59 3.62 4.99 6.19
C LEU A 59 4.68 4.25 7.02
N LYS A 60 4.93 4.68 8.26
CA LYS A 60 5.78 3.94 9.20
C LYS A 60 5.21 2.56 9.52
N THR A 61 3.91 2.47 9.84
CA THR A 61 3.28 1.16 10.10
C THR A 61 3.27 0.26 8.87
N VAL A 62 3.16 0.82 7.67
CA VAL A 62 3.27 0.08 6.41
C VAL A 62 4.68 -0.52 6.26
N GLY A 63 5.72 0.25 6.58
CA GLY A 63 7.10 -0.21 6.62
C GLY A 63 7.31 -1.39 7.57
N GLU A 64 6.79 -1.28 8.80
CA GLU A 64 6.84 -2.36 9.80
C GLU A 64 6.10 -3.62 9.33
N ARG A 65 4.92 -3.46 8.70
CA ARG A 65 4.18 -4.59 8.10
C ARG A 65 4.97 -5.30 7.02
N PHE A 66 5.71 -4.58 6.16
CA PHE A 66 6.57 -5.24 5.18
C PHE A 66 7.68 -6.07 5.82
N GLN A 67 8.25 -5.61 6.94
CA GLN A 67 9.24 -6.40 7.68
C GLN A 67 8.61 -7.69 8.24
N ALA A 68 7.41 -7.59 8.83
CA ALA A 68 6.67 -8.74 9.32
C ALA A 68 6.31 -9.72 8.19
N MET A 69 5.74 -9.23 7.08
CA MET A 69 5.45 -10.03 5.89
C MET A 69 6.69 -10.79 5.40
N SER A 70 7.83 -10.10 5.35
CA SER A 70 9.08 -10.73 4.91
C SER A 70 9.56 -11.80 5.88
N LYS A 71 9.42 -11.58 7.19
CA LYS A 71 9.78 -12.57 8.20
C LYS A 71 8.87 -13.80 8.10
N ASP A 72 7.56 -13.59 8.04
CA ASP A 72 6.58 -14.68 8.05
C ASP A 72 6.69 -15.54 6.80
N PHE A 73 6.88 -14.90 5.64
CA PHE A 73 7.09 -15.62 4.38
C PHE A 73 8.40 -16.42 4.41
N LYS A 74 9.49 -15.82 4.90
CA LYS A 74 10.78 -16.48 5.05
C LYS A 74 10.66 -17.70 5.97
N ASP A 75 10.05 -17.55 7.14
CA ASP A 75 9.86 -18.64 8.11
C ASP A 75 9.03 -19.78 7.49
N SER A 76 7.97 -19.45 6.75
CA SER A 76 7.18 -20.47 6.05
C SER A 76 7.95 -21.17 4.94
N TYR A 77 8.77 -20.43 4.20
CA TYR A 77 9.61 -20.99 3.16
C TYR A 77 10.61 -22.01 3.74
N PHE A 78 11.29 -21.66 4.84
CA PHE A 78 12.25 -22.54 5.50
C PHE A 78 11.62 -23.81 6.09
N ARG A 79 10.36 -23.77 6.56
CA ARG A 79 9.70 -24.97 7.11
C ARG A 79 9.48 -26.10 6.10
N TYR A 80 9.42 -25.78 4.80
CA TYR A 80 9.04 -26.74 3.75
C TYR A 80 10.10 -26.92 2.65
N ASN A 81 11.09 -26.04 2.56
CA ASN A 81 12.10 -26.04 1.49
C ASN A 81 13.54 -26.19 2.03
N TYR A 82 13.69 -26.44 3.33
CA TYR A 82 14.94 -26.74 4.02
C TYR A 82 14.68 -27.73 5.15
#